data_AF-A0A7Y8EUG1-F1
#
_entry.id   AF-A0A7Y8EUG1-F1
#
_cell.length_a   1.000
_cell.length_b   1.000
_cell.length_c   1.000
_cell.angle_alpha   90.00
_cell.angle_beta   90.00
_cell.angle_gamma   90.00
#
_symmetry.space_group_name_H-M   'P 1'
#
loop_
_entity.id
_entity.type
_entity.pdbx_description
1 polymer ?
#
loop_
_entity_poly.entity_id
_entity_poly.type
_entity_poly.pdbx_seq_one_letter_code
_entity_poly.pdbx_strand_id
1 'polypeptide(L)'
;MSISPVTMPSSQEKGDVLPSGPSKPEMMAAVASVLSFLKDKPLDEQLEIELNQRFGATSEVYSELLRLLRVGIEEGWACYAEIDGPDYRRGQLAKSTENANGYSVETGMLKNVLGNYHLHPQGEINMIGPEDDGATFCGNGAGWKVFAPGSQHFPTVKGGKVTMLFFLPGGEIEYMDPPRHK
;
A
#
# COMPACT_ATOMS: atom_id res chain seq x y z
N MET A 1 37.13 -14.20 -6.63
CA MET A 1 35.95 -13.86 -7.43
C MET A 1 35.13 -12.89 -6.60
N SER A 2 35.24 -11.59 -6.88
CA SER A 2 34.53 -10.55 -6.13
C SER A 2 33.09 -10.49 -6.61
N ILE A 3 32.15 -10.69 -5.68
CA ILE A 3 30.73 -10.49 -5.92
C ILE A 3 30.49 -8.99 -5.82
N SER A 4 30.24 -8.34 -6.95
CA SER A 4 29.83 -6.94 -6.98
C SER A 4 28.52 -6.78 -6.22
N PRO A 5 28.35 -5.70 -5.43
CA PRO A 5 27.06 -5.42 -4.81
C PRO A 5 26.03 -5.13 -5.90
N VAL A 6 24.89 -5.83 -5.82
CA VAL A 6 23.71 -5.49 -6.61
C VAL A 6 23.24 -4.13 -6.15
N THR A 7 23.45 -3.11 -6.98
CA THR A 7 22.82 -1.81 -6.80
C THR A 7 21.32 -2.01 -6.98
N MET A 8 20.57 -1.97 -5.87
CA MET A 8 19.12 -1.87 -5.90
C MET A 8 18.76 -0.65 -6.77
N PRO A 9 17.84 -0.77 -7.74
CA PRO A 9 17.43 0.38 -8.52
C PRO A 9 16.92 1.45 -7.57
N SER A 10 17.52 2.64 -7.67
CA SER A 10 17.01 3.84 -7.04
C SER A 10 15.55 3.99 -7.43
N SER A 11 14.68 4.10 -6.42
CA SER A 11 13.31 4.66 -6.48
C SER A 11 12.94 5.17 -7.88
N GLN A 12 12.37 4.29 -8.70
CA GLN A 12 11.94 4.65 -10.03
C GLN A 12 10.89 5.78 -9.87
N GLU A 13 11.18 6.86 -10.56
CA GLU A 13 10.84 8.23 -10.24
C GLU A 13 9.36 8.45 -9.88
N LYS A 14 9.12 9.17 -8.78
CA LYS A 14 7.89 9.93 -8.56
C LYS A 14 7.80 10.96 -9.69
N GLY A 15 7.27 10.57 -10.85
CA GLY A 15 7.07 11.47 -11.98
C GLY A 15 6.33 12.73 -11.52
N ASP A 16 6.65 13.88 -12.12
CA ASP A 16 6.02 15.15 -11.74
C ASP A 16 4.49 15.11 -11.89
N VAL A 17 4.00 14.29 -12.82
CA VAL A 17 2.58 14.08 -13.11
C VAL A 17 2.21 12.62 -12.82
N LEU A 18 1.29 12.42 -11.88
CA LEU A 18 0.74 11.11 -11.57
C LEU A 18 -0.31 10.70 -12.64
N PRO A 19 -0.35 9.41 -13.05
CA PRO A 19 -1.39 8.90 -13.95
C PRO A 19 -2.80 9.21 -13.46
N SER A 20 -3.73 9.38 -14.40
CA SER A 20 -5.12 9.70 -14.11
C SER A 20 -6.06 8.96 -15.06
N GLY A 21 -7.32 8.83 -14.66
CA GLY A 21 -8.38 8.22 -15.46
C GLY A 21 -9.77 8.62 -14.97
N PRO A 22 -10.83 8.25 -15.70
CA PRO A 22 -12.21 8.64 -15.41
C PRO A 22 -12.66 8.36 -13.97
N SER A 23 -12.23 7.24 -13.40
CA SER A 23 -12.67 6.80 -12.07
C SER A 23 -11.77 7.30 -10.93
N LYS A 24 -10.62 7.90 -11.24
CA LYS A 24 -9.66 8.38 -10.22
C LYS A 24 -10.26 9.47 -9.30
N PRO A 25 -11.05 10.45 -9.78
CA PRO A 25 -11.70 11.43 -8.88
C PRO A 25 -12.63 10.77 -7.85
N GLU A 26 -13.38 9.75 -8.25
CA GLU A 26 -14.25 8.98 -7.34
C GLU A 26 -13.43 8.24 -6.28
N MET A 27 -12.33 7.60 -6.68
CA MET A 27 -11.36 6.99 -5.78
C MET A 27 -10.83 7.99 -4.75
N MET A 28 -10.41 9.17 -5.20
CA MET A 28 -9.87 10.18 -4.29
C MET A 28 -10.91 10.75 -3.31
N ALA A 29 -12.19 10.82 -3.70
CA ALA A 29 -13.27 11.19 -2.79
C ALA A 29 -13.53 10.13 -1.70
N ALA A 30 -13.50 8.84 -2.08
CA ALA A 30 -13.61 7.73 -1.12
C ALA A 30 -12.41 7.70 -0.15
N VAL A 31 -11.19 7.87 -0.68
CA VAL A 31 -9.95 7.98 0.10
C VAL A 31 -10.03 9.14 1.09
N ALA A 32 -10.52 10.31 0.69
CA ALA A 32 -10.62 11.47 1.56
C ALA A 32 -11.49 11.21 2.81
N SER A 33 -12.52 10.36 2.69
CA SER A 33 -13.36 9.96 3.83
C SER A 33 -12.58 9.13 4.86
N VAL A 34 -11.73 8.21 4.39
CA VAL A 34 -10.84 7.44 5.27
C VAL A 34 -9.76 8.33 5.86
N LEU A 35 -9.08 9.15 5.05
CA LEU A 35 -8.06 10.07 5.55
C LEU A 35 -8.63 11.00 6.63
N SER A 36 -9.83 11.56 6.45
CA SER A 36 -10.47 12.40 7.48
C SER A 36 -10.66 11.66 8.81
N PHE A 37 -10.90 10.35 8.79
CA PHE A 37 -11.00 9.54 10.00
C PHE A 37 -9.64 9.34 10.68
N LEU A 38 -8.57 9.22 9.90
CA LEU A 38 -7.20 9.03 10.38
C LEU A 38 -6.59 10.27 11.06
N LYS A 39 -7.21 11.44 10.89
CA LYS A 39 -6.66 12.70 11.38
C LYS A 39 -6.39 12.63 12.90
N ASP A 40 -5.17 13.02 13.28
CA ASP A 40 -4.67 13.09 14.66
C ASP A 40 -4.69 11.74 15.43
N LYS A 41 -4.83 10.61 14.73
CA LYS A 41 -4.78 9.27 15.35
C LYS A 41 -3.37 8.67 15.30
N PRO A 42 -2.92 8.01 16.38
CA PRO A 42 -1.68 7.23 16.35
C PRO A 42 -1.82 6.00 15.44
N LEU A 43 -0.73 5.61 14.77
CA LEU A 43 -0.67 4.37 13.99
C LEU A 43 -0.32 3.21 14.92
N ASP A 44 -1.35 2.63 15.54
CA ASP A 44 -1.23 1.52 16.48
C ASP A 44 -2.34 0.47 16.26
N GLU A 45 -2.36 -0.54 17.14
CA GLU A 45 -3.35 -1.62 17.11
C GLU A 45 -4.78 -1.11 17.35
N GLN A 46 -4.95 -0.06 18.14
CA GLN A 46 -6.27 0.52 18.38
C GLN A 46 -6.83 1.14 17.09
N LEU A 47 -5.98 1.83 16.31
CA LEU A 47 -6.37 2.33 15.00
C LEU A 47 -6.77 1.19 14.04
N GLU A 48 -6.03 0.08 14.03
CA GLU A 48 -6.36 -1.09 13.21
C GLU A 48 -7.74 -1.66 13.54
N ILE A 49 -8.05 -1.77 14.83
CA ILE A 49 -9.37 -2.24 15.30
C ILE A 49 -10.47 -1.28 14.82
N GLU A 50 -10.30 0.03 15.01
CA GLU A 50 -11.31 1.01 14.62
C GLU A 50 -11.53 1.08 13.10
N LEU A 51 -10.45 0.97 12.31
CA LEU A 51 -10.52 0.88 10.85
C LEU A 51 -11.32 -0.34 10.42
N ASN A 52 -11.07 -1.52 11.00
CA ASN A 52 -11.80 -2.73 10.65
C ASN A 52 -13.25 -2.70 11.15
N GLN A 53 -13.55 -2.02 12.26
CA GLN A 53 -14.93 -1.84 12.72
C GLN A 53 -15.74 -0.90 11.81
N ARG A 54 -15.13 0.20 11.36
CA ARG A 54 -15.82 1.26 10.61
C ARG A 54 -15.80 1.06 9.10
N PHE A 55 -14.67 0.58 8.59
CA PHE A 55 -14.37 0.46 7.17
C PHE A 55 -13.85 -0.94 6.82
N GLY A 56 -14.15 -1.97 7.61
CA GLY A 56 -13.68 -3.34 7.39
C GLY A 56 -14.25 -4.00 6.13
N ALA A 57 -13.87 -5.26 5.92
CA ALA A 57 -14.14 -6.02 4.70
C ALA A 57 -15.63 -6.12 4.30
N THR A 58 -16.56 -5.96 5.26
CA THR A 58 -18.01 -6.01 5.03
C THR A 58 -18.66 -4.64 4.89
N SER A 59 -17.88 -3.55 4.92
CA SER A 59 -18.38 -2.19 4.79
C SER A 59 -18.54 -1.77 3.32
N GLU A 60 -19.46 -0.84 3.08
CA GLU A 60 -19.66 -0.23 1.76
C GLU A 60 -18.40 0.52 1.30
N VAL A 61 -17.74 1.25 2.21
CA VAL A 61 -16.51 2.01 1.91
C VAL A 61 -15.39 1.09 1.44
N TYR A 62 -15.17 -0.05 2.12
CA TYR A 62 -14.16 -1.03 1.70
C TYR A 62 -14.49 -1.60 0.32
N SER A 63 -15.75 -2.00 0.11
CA SER A 63 -16.21 -2.58 -1.15
C SER A 63 -16.03 -1.59 -2.30
N GLU A 64 -16.32 -0.32 -2.07
CA GLU A 64 -16.17 0.75 -3.06
C GLU A 64 -14.70 1.06 -3.38
N LEU A 65 -13.84 1.21 -2.36
CA LEU A 65 -12.40 1.40 -2.56
C LEU A 65 -11.79 0.25 -3.34
N LEU A 66 -12.16 -1.00 -3.03
CA LEU A 66 -11.64 -2.17 -3.72
C LEU A 66 -12.15 -2.26 -5.17
N ARG A 67 -13.42 -1.93 -5.42
CA ARG A 67 -13.99 -1.82 -6.78
C ARG A 67 -13.22 -0.79 -7.60
N LEU A 68 -13.06 0.43 -7.06
CA LEU A 68 -12.38 1.53 -7.73
C LEU A 68 -10.89 1.24 -7.97
N LEU A 69 -10.23 0.57 -7.04
CA LEU A 69 -8.85 0.13 -7.21
C LEU A 69 -8.72 -0.81 -8.42
N ARG A 70 -9.61 -1.79 -8.55
CA ARG A 70 -9.61 -2.73 -9.69
C ARG A 70 -9.88 -2.02 -11.01
N VAL A 71 -10.88 -1.14 -11.05
CA VAL A 71 -11.13 -0.28 -12.23
C VAL A 71 -9.91 0.58 -12.54
N GLY A 72 -9.22 1.10 -11.54
CA GLY A 72 -8.02 1.91 -11.73
C GLY A 72 -6.82 1.16 -12.30
N ILE A 73 -6.73 -0.14 -12.02
CA ILE A 73 -5.72 -1.01 -12.64
C ILE A 73 -6.05 -1.19 -14.13
N GLU A 74 -7.33 -1.39 -14.47
CA GLU A 74 -7.78 -1.50 -15.87
C GLU A 74 -7.62 -0.17 -16.64
N GLU A 75 -7.90 0.96 -15.99
CA GLU A 75 -7.70 2.31 -16.53
C GLU A 75 -6.22 2.74 -16.57
N GLY A 76 -5.32 1.96 -15.95
CA GLY A 76 -3.87 2.18 -15.98
C GLY A 76 -3.34 3.27 -15.06
N TRP A 77 -4.14 3.78 -14.12
CA TRP A 77 -3.68 4.78 -13.14
C TRP A 77 -3.34 4.21 -11.76
N ALA A 78 -3.72 2.97 -11.47
CA ALA A 78 -3.30 2.23 -10.27
C ALA A 78 -2.35 1.09 -10.61
N CYS A 79 -1.45 0.75 -9.68
CA CYS A 79 -0.49 -0.35 -9.81
C CYS A 79 0.27 -0.34 -11.16
N TYR A 80 0.59 0.84 -11.69
CA TYR A 80 1.08 0.98 -13.08
C TYR A 80 2.56 0.59 -13.24
N ALA A 81 3.38 0.77 -12.21
CA ALA A 81 4.82 0.52 -12.26
C ALA A 81 5.14 -0.92 -11.83
N GLU A 82 5.86 -1.66 -12.68
CA GLU A 82 6.43 -2.96 -12.33
C GLU A 82 7.67 -2.76 -11.46
N ILE A 83 7.68 -3.40 -10.30
CA ILE A 83 8.81 -3.36 -9.36
C ILE A 83 9.70 -4.58 -9.58
N ASP A 84 9.08 -5.76 -9.64
CA ASP A 84 9.76 -7.03 -9.94
C ASP A 84 8.80 -7.92 -10.74
N GLY A 85 8.86 -7.76 -12.07
CA GLY A 85 8.00 -8.45 -13.00
C GLY A 85 6.50 -8.11 -12.87
N PRO A 86 5.63 -8.86 -13.57
CA PRO A 86 4.20 -8.54 -13.66
C PRO A 86 3.44 -8.79 -12.35
N ASP A 87 3.98 -9.64 -11.47
CA ASP A 87 3.34 -10.06 -10.21
C ASP A 87 3.68 -9.16 -9.01
N TYR A 88 4.54 -8.14 -9.18
CA TYR A 88 4.78 -7.11 -8.16
C TYR A 88 4.77 -5.72 -8.78
N ARG A 89 3.66 -5.01 -8.55
CA ARG A 89 3.42 -3.67 -9.10
C ARG A 89 3.03 -2.67 -8.01
N ARG A 90 3.35 -1.40 -8.23
CA ARG A 90 2.97 -0.27 -7.38
C ARG A 90 2.50 0.93 -8.20
N GLY A 91 1.82 1.87 -7.56
CA GLY A 91 1.46 3.14 -8.18
C GLY A 91 1.03 4.19 -7.19
N GLN A 92 1.54 5.42 -7.31
CA GLN A 92 1.19 6.53 -6.45
C GLN A 92 -0.06 7.25 -6.99
N LEU A 93 -1.05 7.46 -6.14
CA LEU A 93 -2.28 8.19 -6.47
C LEU A 93 -2.20 9.66 -6.09
N ALA A 94 -1.59 9.96 -4.93
CA ALA A 94 -1.38 11.30 -4.42
C ALA A 94 -0.11 11.40 -3.55
N LYS A 95 0.59 12.52 -3.63
CA LYS A 95 1.72 12.87 -2.78
C LYS A 95 1.25 13.28 -1.38
N SER A 96 2.10 13.10 -0.37
CA SER A 96 1.81 13.54 1.01
C SER A 96 1.54 15.04 1.13
N THR A 97 2.09 15.84 0.21
CA THR A 97 1.86 17.29 0.12
C THR A 97 0.49 17.68 -0.45
N GLU A 98 -0.28 16.75 -0.99
CA GLU A 98 -1.54 17.01 -1.69
C GLU A 98 -2.79 16.81 -0.80
N ASN A 99 -2.61 16.40 0.46
CA ASN A 99 -3.71 16.27 1.41
C ASN A 99 -3.36 16.84 2.79
N ALA A 100 -4.39 17.29 3.50
CA ALA A 100 -4.25 17.98 4.78
C ALA A 100 -3.69 17.12 5.93
N ASN A 101 -3.68 15.79 5.76
CA ASN A 101 -3.26 14.85 6.80
C ASN A 101 -1.83 14.32 6.56
N GLY A 102 -1.16 14.76 5.50
CA GLY A 102 0.25 14.45 5.25
C GLY A 102 0.54 13.02 4.80
N TYR A 103 -0.46 12.27 4.29
CA TYR A 103 -0.27 10.89 3.85
C TYR A 103 -0.01 10.81 2.35
N SER A 104 1.02 10.10 1.85
CA SER A 104 0.93 9.68 0.45
C SER A 104 -0.14 8.59 0.31
N VAL A 105 -0.76 8.52 -0.87
CA VAL A 105 -1.76 7.50 -1.21
C VAL A 105 -1.17 6.63 -2.30
N GLU A 106 -1.03 5.35 -2.02
CA GLU A 106 -0.33 4.40 -2.86
C GLU A 106 -1.20 3.17 -3.15
N THR A 107 -0.90 2.50 -4.25
CA THR A 107 -1.54 1.25 -4.65
C THR A 107 -0.50 0.17 -4.88
N GLY A 108 -0.87 -1.08 -4.62
CA GLY A 108 -0.03 -2.25 -4.79
C GLY A 108 -0.80 -3.42 -5.38
N MET A 109 -0.14 -4.21 -6.22
CA MET A 109 -0.62 -5.52 -6.66
C MET A 109 0.51 -6.52 -6.52
N LEU A 110 0.29 -7.55 -5.72
CA LEU A 110 1.28 -8.57 -5.42
C LEU A 110 0.67 -9.97 -5.57
N LYS A 111 1.40 -10.92 -6.13
CA LYS A 111 0.96 -12.32 -6.24
C LYS A 111 2.06 -13.31 -5.86
N ASN A 112 1.94 -13.95 -4.70
CA ASN A 112 2.92 -14.92 -4.19
C ASN A 112 4.37 -14.38 -4.15
N VAL A 113 4.53 -13.10 -3.82
CA VAL A 113 5.83 -12.40 -3.82
C VAL A 113 6.29 -12.12 -2.39
N LEU A 114 7.60 -12.30 -2.17
CA LEU A 114 8.33 -11.73 -1.05
C LEU A 114 8.97 -10.41 -1.53
N GLY A 115 8.36 -9.27 -1.25
CA GLY A 115 8.87 -7.98 -1.73
C GLY A 115 10.08 -7.48 -0.92
N ASN A 116 10.67 -6.35 -1.31
CA ASN A 116 11.92 -5.87 -0.71
C ASN A 116 11.77 -5.47 0.75
N TYR A 117 12.73 -5.86 1.59
CA TYR A 117 12.79 -5.48 3.00
C TYR A 117 12.92 -3.96 3.16
N HIS A 118 12.15 -3.38 4.08
CA HIS A 118 12.17 -1.96 4.37
C HIS A 118 11.67 -1.64 5.77
N LEU A 119 11.98 -0.42 6.20
CA LEU A 119 11.51 0.26 7.40
C LEU A 119 10.44 1.29 7.03
N HIS A 120 9.43 1.45 7.88
CA HIS A 120 8.46 2.53 7.84
C HIS A 120 8.71 3.51 8.99
N PRO A 121 9.42 4.65 8.77
CA PRO A 121 9.80 5.57 9.85
C PRO A 121 8.59 6.09 10.62
N GLN A 122 7.51 6.41 9.91
CA GLN A 122 6.28 6.97 10.49
C GLN A 122 5.10 6.00 10.47
N GLY A 123 5.31 4.75 10.05
CA GLY A 123 4.28 3.71 9.96
C GLY A 123 3.60 3.61 8.60
N GLU A 124 2.68 2.65 8.47
CA GLU A 124 1.96 2.35 7.24
C GLU A 124 0.55 1.83 7.57
N ILE A 125 -0.45 2.23 6.78
CA ILE A 125 -1.82 1.74 6.87
C ILE A 125 -2.18 1.09 5.55
N ASN A 126 -2.61 -0.16 5.56
CA ASN A 126 -2.90 -0.96 4.37
C ASN A 126 -4.35 -1.42 4.36
N MET A 127 -5.11 -1.10 3.31
CA MET A 127 -6.31 -1.83 2.92
C MET A 127 -5.87 -3.03 2.06
N ILE A 128 -6.21 -4.23 2.50
CA ILE A 128 -5.84 -5.49 1.86
C ILE A 128 -7.06 -6.04 1.15
N GLY A 129 -6.99 -6.17 -0.17
CA GLY A 129 -8.03 -6.76 -1.02
C GLY A 129 -7.56 -8.05 -1.70
N PRO A 130 -7.76 -9.23 -1.09
CA PRO A 130 -7.53 -10.51 -1.75
C PRO A 130 -8.35 -10.63 -3.03
N GLU A 131 -7.72 -11.15 -4.09
CA GLU A 131 -8.40 -11.52 -5.33
C GLU A 131 -8.61 -13.04 -5.47
N ASP A 132 -7.74 -13.82 -4.86
CA ASP A 132 -7.88 -15.27 -4.75
C ASP A 132 -8.28 -15.65 -3.30
N ASP A 133 -9.12 -16.67 -3.17
CA ASP A 133 -9.56 -17.18 -1.87
C ASP A 133 -8.36 -17.66 -1.03
N GLY A 134 -8.22 -17.10 0.17
CA GLY A 134 -7.13 -17.42 1.10
C GLY A 134 -5.81 -16.65 0.83
N ALA A 135 -5.76 -15.76 -0.15
CA ALA A 135 -4.61 -14.88 -0.34
C ALA A 135 -4.47 -13.91 0.86
N THR A 136 -3.23 -13.69 1.30
CA THR A 136 -2.91 -12.85 2.46
C THR A 136 -1.75 -11.93 2.18
N PHE A 137 -1.75 -10.76 2.82
CA PHE A 137 -0.61 -9.84 2.90
C PHE A 137 -0.05 -9.82 4.33
N CYS A 138 1.21 -10.18 4.49
CA CYS A 138 1.87 -10.35 5.78
C CYS A 138 1.05 -11.20 6.78
N GLY A 139 0.35 -12.22 6.26
CA GLY A 139 -0.53 -13.11 7.04
C GLY A 139 -1.96 -12.60 7.27
N ASN A 140 -2.29 -11.40 6.78
CA ASN A 140 -3.61 -10.79 6.97
C ASN A 140 -4.45 -10.89 5.69
N GLY A 141 -5.73 -11.26 5.85
CA GLY A 141 -6.70 -11.34 4.74
C GLY A 141 -7.38 -10.00 4.47
N ALA A 142 -8.62 -10.06 3.98
CA ALA A 142 -9.43 -8.88 3.67
C ALA A 142 -9.63 -7.97 4.90
N GLY A 143 -9.41 -6.67 4.74
CA GLY A 143 -9.57 -5.67 5.81
C GLY A 143 -8.43 -4.67 5.85
N TRP A 144 -8.18 -4.11 7.03
CA TRP A 144 -7.12 -3.13 7.26
C TRP A 144 -6.01 -3.69 8.14
N LYS A 145 -4.76 -3.38 7.80
CA LYS A 145 -3.57 -3.66 8.62
C LYS A 145 -2.79 -2.37 8.87
N VAL A 146 -2.45 -2.12 10.13
CA VAL A 146 -1.60 -1.00 10.54
C VAL A 146 -0.25 -1.53 10.97
N PHE A 147 0.81 -0.94 10.44
CA PHE A 147 2.16 -1.10 10.92
C PHE A 147 2.58 0.19 11.64
N ALA A 148 2.96 0.05 12.91
CA ALA A 148 3.35 1.18 13.74
C ALA A 148 4.64 1.86 13.23
N PRO A 149 4.90 3.13 13.64
CA PRO A 149 6.18 3.79 13.37
C PRO A 149 7.38 2.93 13.78
N GLY A 150 8.39 2.87 12.92
CA GLY A 150 9.61 2.08 13.13
C GLY A 150 9.48 0.59 12.79
N SER A 151 8.32 0.14 12.31
CA SER A 151 8.11 -1.24 11.86
C SER A 151 8.98 -1.58 10.64
N GLN A 152 9.43 -2.83 10.56
CA GLN A 152 10.22 -3.36 9.45
C GLN A 152 9.65 -4.69 9.01
N HIS A 153 9.57 -4.90 7.69
CA HIS A 153 9.04 -6.15 7.15
C HIS A 153 9.47 -6.40 5.72
N PHE A 154 9.31 -7.65 5.29
CA PHE A 154 9.13 -7.97 3.88
C PHE A 154 7.63 -7.88 3.57
N PRO A 155 7.19 -7.03 2.63
CA PRO A 155 5.81 -7.05 2.17
C PRO A 155 5.57 -8.38 1.45
N THR A 156 4.84 -9.28 2.11
CA THR A 156 4.76 -10.68 1.70
C THR A 156 3.34 -11.04 1.31
N VAL A 157 3.13 -11.42 0.07
CA VAL A 157 1.86 -12.04 -0.35
C VAL A 157 2.02 -13.55 -0.49
N LYS A 158 1.07 -14.32 0.04
CA LYS A 158 0.99 -15.78 -0.10
C LYS A 158 -0.44 -16.19 -0.40
N GLY A 159 -0.60 -17.32 -1.10
CA GLY A 159 -1.89 -17.95 -1.34
C GLY A 159 -2.67 -17.36 -2.53
N GLY A 160 -2.01 -16.56 -3.38
CA GLY A 160 -2.65 -15.93 -4.54
C GLY A 160 -2.29 -14.46 -4.69
N LYS A 161 -3.20 -13.70 -5.30
CA LYS A 161 -3.06 -12.28 -5.61
C LYS A 161 -3.80 -11.41 -4.59
N VAL A 162 -3.18 -10.29 -4.25
CA VAL A 162 -3.76 -9.23 -3.41
C VAL A 162 -3.57 -7.90 -4.14
N THR A 163 -4.63 -7.08 -4.16
CA THR A 163 -4.55 -5.65 -4.49
C THR A 163 -4.71 -4.83 -3.23
N MET A 164 -3.98 -3.73 -3.14
CA MET A 164 -3.87 -2.93 -1.93
C MET A 164 -3.97 -1.45 -2.24
N LEU A 165 -4.60 -0.72 -1.32
CA LEU A 165 -4.49 0.73 -1.17
C LEU A 165 -3.78 0.95 0.16
N PHE A 166 -2.75 1.79 0.20
CA PHE A 166 -2.04 2.06 1.43
C PHE A 166 -1.64 3.51 1.60
N PHE A 167 -1.49 3.92 2.85
CA PHE A 167 -1.22 5.29 3.25
C PHE A 167 0.07 5.34 4.06
N LEU A 168 0.95 6.27 3.69
CA LEU A 168 2.25 6.47 4.34
C LEU A 168 2.33 7.91 4.85
N PRO A 169 2.46 8.15 6.17
CA PRO A 169 2.75 9.49 6.67
C PRO A 169 4.06 10.00 6.07
N GLY A 170 4.04 11.22 5.53
CA GLY A 170 5.17 11.81 4.80
C GLY A 170 5.46 11.17 3.43
N GLY A 171 4.89 10.00 3.12
CA GLY A 171 5.28 9.20 1.96
C GLY A 171 6.63 8.52 2.12
N GLU A 172 7.00 8.19 3.36
CA GLU A 172 8.33 7.71 3.75
C GLU A 172 8.40 6.17 3.79
N ILE A 173 9.36 5.60 3.06
CA ILE A 173 9.80 4.20 3.14
C ILE A 173 11.32 4.21 3.06
N GLU A 174 11.97 3.47 3.96
CA GLU A 174 13.43 3.30 3.96
C GLU A 174 13.80 1.86 3.59
N TYR A 175 14.23 1.66 2.34
CA TYR A 175 14.74 0.36 1.90
C TYR A 175 16.10 0.07 2.52
N MET A 176 16.28 -1.15 3.02
CA MET A 176 17.50 -1.56 3.71
C MET A 176 17.71 -3.06 3.58
N ASP A 177 18.95 -3.51 3.84
CA ASP A 177 19.25 -4.94 3.91
C ASP A 177 18.54 -5.57 5.12
N PRO A 178 18.00 -6.80 4.98
CA PRO A 178 17.42 -7.49 6.12
C PRO A 178 18.49 -7.83 7.16
N PRO A 179 18.12 -7.92 8.45
CA PRO A 179 19.04 -8.34 9.50
C PRO A 179 19.67 -9.68 9.15
N ARG A 180 21.00 -9.75 9.13
CA ARG A 180 21.71 -11.03 8.97
C ARG A 180 21.41 -11.88 10.20
N HIS A 181 20.77 -13.04 10.00
CA HIS A 181 20.68 -14.04 11.05
C HIS A 181 22.11 -14.47 11.44
N LYS A 182 22.42 -14.41 12.74
CA LYS A 182 23.64 -15.00 13.31
C LYS A 182 23.44 -16.49 13.52
#